data_AF-A0A1E4S5R9-F1
#
_entry.id   AF-A0A1E4S5R9-F1
#
_cell.length_a   1.000
_cell.length_b   1.000
_cell.length_c   1.000
_cell.angle_alpha   90.00
_cell.angle_beta   90.00
_cell.angle_gamma   90.00
#
_symmetry.space_group_name_H-M   'P 1'
#
loop_
_entity.id
_entity.type
_entity.pdbx_description
1 polymer ?
#
loop_
_entity_poly.entity_id
_entity_poly.type
_entity_poly.pdbx_seq_one_letter_code
_entity_poly.pdbx_strand_id
1 'polypeptide(L)'
;MALRQSEKDKVLHNRIEPQRMLPEGTTVFVKSVIDINDIQLGVLCNDAPDISVEELKRLRVSLIEKYSMAKTSIEHSMIRYSRVVQDYQDLTNLLSDSTISKKREELTTILFTAKKCINELSKKKKEIEEINNYIGNFSGEVKVEFKEDELIKHFGDYADKVKESLIQTGTGDDAVYSLNADVSRPVPELVQLQQHLQRSVDEYTLSIKALTESYKEKVAKFNAIKRIMGIEDEPMADADQQVDDVELVGINDDDEQVIESGSDLDDEKVTETSGEGDDDIAGDSD
;
A
#
# COMPACT_ATOMS: atom_id res chain seq x y z
N MET A 1 -33.64 -34.33 63.12
CA MET A 1 -32.71 -33.37 63.76
C MET A 1 -31.24 -33.84 63.76
N ALA A 2 -30.93 -35.13 63.92
CA ALA A 2 -29.55 -35.65 63.98
C ALA A 2 -28.69 -35.40 62.71
N LEU A 3 -29.28 -35.43 61.51
CA LEU A 3 -28.56 -35.22 60.24
C LEU A 3 -27.95 -33.81 60.10
N ARG A 4 -28.61 -32.77 60.63
CA ARG A 4 -28.11 -31.39 60.58
C ARG A 4 -26.96 -31.12 61.56
N GLN A 5 -26.83 -31.94 62.61
CA GLN A 5 -25.71 -31.83 63.55
C GLN A 5 -24.44 -32.42 62.94
N SER A 6 -24.55 -33.57 62.26
CA SER A 6 -23.44 -34.23 61.57
C SER A 6 -22.82 -33.38 60.46
N GLU A 7 -23.62 -32.61 59.71
CA GLU A 7 -23.11 -31.68 58.69
C GLU A 7 -22.36 -30.49 59.30
N LYS A 8 -22.86 -29.94 60.41
CA LYS A 8 -22.16 -28.87 61.15
C LYS A 8 -20.83 -29.38 61.70
N ASP A 9 -20.82 -30.59 62.25
CA ASP A 9 -19.61 -31.21 62.79
C ASP A 9 -18.58 -31.48 61.69
N LYS A 10 -19.00 -31.89 60.47
CA LYS A 10 -18.12 -32.04 59.30
C LYS A 10 -17.53 -30.70 58.82
N VAL A 11 -18.34 -29.64 58.76
CA VAL A 11 -17.86 -28.31 58.36
C VAL A 11 -16.88 -27.74 59.39
N LEU A 12 -17.16 -27.92 60.68
CA LEU A 12 -16.23 -27.59 61.77
C LEU A 12 -14.94 -28.40 61.66
N HIS A 13 -15.05 -29.72 61.44
CA HIS A 13 -13.88 -30.59 61.32
C HIS A 13 -12.99 -30.19 60.14
N ASN A 14 -13.57 -29.91 58.97
CA ASN A 14 -12.83 -29.46 57.78
C ASN A 14 -12.21 -28.06 57.95
N ARG A 15 -12.77 -27.22 58.85
CA ARG A 15 -12.24 -25.89 59.14
C ARG A 15 -11.12 -25.92 60.20
N ILE A 16 -11.18 -26.87 61.12
CA ILE A 16 -10.24 -27.02 62.24
C ILE A 16 -9.06 -27.91 61.87
N GLU A 17 -9.25 -28.94 61.06
CA GLU A 17 -8.19 -29.91 60.71
C GLU A 17 -6.95 -29.27 60.05
N PRO A 18 -7.08 -28.30 59.10
CA PRO A 18 -5.92 -27.60 58.55
C PRO A 18 -5.21 -26.70 59.58
N GLN A 19 -5.91 -26.29 60.64
CA GLN A 19 -5.36 -25.44 61.71
C GLN A 19 -4.57 -26.24 62.76
N ARG A 20 -4.66 -27.57 62.75
CA ARG A 20 -4.02 -28.45 63.74
C ARG A 20 -2.63 -28.95 63.35
N MET A 21 -2.18 -28.68 62.13
CA MET A 21 -0.90 -29.18 61.64
C MET A 21 0.23 -28.23 62.02
N LEU A 22 0.83 -28.47 63.19
CA LEU A 22 2.16 -27.93 63.49
C LEU A 22 3.17 -28.53 62.49
N PRO A 23 4.20 -27.78 62.08
CA PRO A 23 5.28 -28.35 61.29
C PRO A 23 5.86 -29.60 61.97
N GLU A 24 6.25 -30.59 61.17
CA GLU A 24 6.71 -31.90 61.68
C GLU A 24 7.83 -31.74 62.72
N GLY A 25 8.80 -30.85 62.47
CA GLY A 25 9.87 -30.54 63.42
C GLY A 25 9.37 -29.98 64.75
N THR A 26 8.36 -29.11 64.74
CA THR A 26 7.74 -28.56 65.94
C THR A 26 6.96 -29.63 66.72
N THR A 27 6.25 -30.51 66.01
CA THR A 27 5.52 -31.62 66.63
C THR A 27 6.46 -32.62 67.31
N VAL A 28 7.57 -32.97 66.66
CA VAL A 28 8.59 -33.87 67.21
C VAL A 28 9.27 -33.27 68.44
N PHE A 29 9.57 -31.97 68.42
CA PHE A 29 10.12 -31.27 69.58
C PHE A 29 9.13 -31.25 70.76
N VAL A 30 7.87 -30.89 70.53
CA VAL A 30 6.83 -30.84 71.58
C VAL A 30 6.65 -32.21 72.24
N LYS A 31 6.63 -33.29 71.45
CA LYS A 31 6.58 -34.66 72.00
C LYS A 31 7.76 -34.95 72.94
N SER A 32 8.98 -34.61 72.53
CA SER A 32 10.16 -34.82 73.37
C SER A 32 10.19 -33.94 74.62
N VAL A 33 9.57 -32.77 74.60
CA VAL A 33 9.36 -31.95 75.81
C VAL A 33 8.36 -32.62 76.75
N ILE A 34 7.27 -33.17 76.23
CA ILE A 34 6.28 -33.93 77.02
C ILE A 34 6.95 -35.14 77.68
N ASP A 35 7.68 -35.95 76.90
CA ASP A 35 8.37 -37.14 77.42
C ASP A 35 9.34 -36.79 78.56
N ILE A 36 10.07 -35.67 78.45
CA ILE A 36 10.98 -35.20 79.50
C ILE A 36 10.22 -34.66 80.72
N ASN A 37 9.09 -33.97 80.50
CA ASN A 37 8.26 -33.47 81.57
C ASN A 37 7.61 -34.61 82.37
N ASP A 38 7.25 -35.71 81.72
CA ASP A 38 6.74 -36.90 82.39
C ASP A 38 7.79 -37.54 83.30
N ILE A 39 9.07 -37.58 82.87
CA ILE A 39 10.19 -38.00 83.71
C ILE A 39 10.35 -37.06 84.92
N GLN A 40 10.30 -35.74 84.71
CA GLN A 40 10.42 -34.75 85.79
C GLN A 40 9.29 -34.88 86.81
N LEU A 41 8.05 -35.10 86.36
CA LEU A 41 6.90 -35.34 87.22
C LEU A 41 7.04 -36.64 88.00
N GLY A 42 7.51 -37.72 87.38
CA GLY A 42 7.81 -38.98 88.07
C GLY A 42 8.82 -38.81 89.20
N VAL A 43 9.88 -38.03 88.98
CA VAL A 43 10.86 -37.68 90.02
C VAL A 43 10.23 -36.92 91.18
N LEU A 44 9.36 -35.94 90.89
CA LEU A 44 8.65 -35.16 91.93
C LEU A 44 7.65 -36.00 92.73
N CYS A 45 7.04 -37.00 92.10
CA CYS A 45 6.04 -37.87 92.71
C CYS A 45 6.63 -39.12 93.40
N ASN A 46 7.96 -39.25 93.47
CA ASN A 46 8.68 -40.45 93.93
C ASN A 46 8.33 -41.73 93.15
N ASP A 47 7.90 -41.58 91.90
CA ASP A 47 7.63 -42.65 90.93
C ASP A 47 8.54 -42.44 89.70
N ALA A 48 9.84 -42.32 89.99
CA ALA A 48 10.82 -42.02 88.97
C ALA A 48 11.11 -43.26 88.12
N PRO A 49 11.06 -43.17 86.79
CA PRO A 49 11.52 -44.26 85.92
C PRO A 49 13.02 -44.51 86.14
N ASP A 50 13.44 -45.78 86.09
CA ASP A 50 14.84 -46.19 86.25
C ASP A 50 15.66 -45.82 84.99
N ILE A 51 16.12 -44.57 84.93
CA ILE A 51 16.84 -44.00 83.79
C ILE A 51 18.30 -43.78 84.16
N SER A 52 19.20 -44.27 83.30
CA SER A 52 20.64 -44.07 83.49
C SER A 52 21.09 -42.63 83.21
N VAL A 53 22.22 -42.22 83.79
CA VAL A 53 22.81 -40.89 83.56
C VAL A 53 23.21 -40.69 82.09
N GLU A 54 23.65 -41.75 81.42
CA GLU A 54 23.99 -41.80 80.00
C GLU A 54 22.77 -41.55 79.11
N GLU A 55 21.63 -42.12 79.48
CA GLU A 55 20.36 -41.95 78.78
C GLU A 55 19.79 -40.55 78.97
N LEU A 56 19.96 -39.97 80.16
CA LEU A 56 19.64 -38.56 80.43
C LEU A 56 20.51 -37.59 79.58
N LYS A 57 21.81 -37.88 79.42
CA LYS A 57 22.70 -37.12 78.52
C LYS A 57 22.26 -37.24 77.06
N ARG A 58 21.85 -38.44 76.61
CA ARG A 58 21.33 -38.67 75.25
C ARG A 58 20.03 -37.90 75.01
N LEU A 59 19.10 -37.92 75.97
CA LEU A 59 17.85 -37.15 75.91
C LEU A 59 18.13 -35.65 75.80
N ARG A 60 19.09 -35.12 76.56
CA ARG A 60 19.51 -33.72 76.46
C ARG A 60 20.02 -33.35 75.06
N VAL A 61 20.90 -34.16 74.49
CA VAL A 61 21.43 -33.90 73.13
C VAL A 61 20.30 -33.99 72.09
N SER A 62 19.46 -35.02 72.18
CA SER A 62 18.30 -35.17 71.29
C SER A 62 17.32 -34.00 71.38
N LEU A 63 17.09 -33.45 72.57
CA LEU A 63 16.22 -32.29 72.75
C LEU A 63 16.78 -31.04 72.06
N ILE A 64 18.10 -30.81 72.17
CA ILE A 64 18.78 -29.67 71.52
C ILE A 64 18.71 -29.78 69.99
N GLU A 65 18.91 -30.97 69.46
CA GLU A 65 18.78 -31.23 68.02
C GLU A 65 17.35 -30.98 67.54
N LYS A 66 16.36 -31.55 68.21
CA LYS A 66 14.93 -31.36 67.88
C LYS A 66 14.50 -29.90 68.01
N TYR A 67 14.98 -29.19 69.03
CA TYR A 67 14.74 -27.75 69.18
C TYR A 67 15.30 -26.97 67.99
N SER A 68 16.53 -27.27 67.58
CA SER A 68 17.18 -26.62 66.44
C SER A 68 16.40 -26.87 65.14
N MET A 69 15.96 -28.11 64.91
CA MET A 69 15.11 -28.45 63.76
C MET A 69 13.77 -27.72 63.78
N ALA A 70 13.10 -27.66 64.95
CA ALA A 70 11.84 -26.94 65.11
C ALA A 70 12.01 -25.44 64.84
N LYS A 71 13.08 -24.84 65.36
CA LYS A 71 13.43 -23.43 65.14
C LYS A 71 13.63 -23.13 63.66
N THR A 72 14.48 -23.90 62.97
CA THR A 72 14.72 -23.71 61.53
C THR A 72 13.45 -23.92 60.70
N SER A 73 12.61 -24.89 61.07
CA SER A 73 11.33 -25.10 60.39
C SER A 73 10.39 -23.89 60.52
N ILE A 74 10.36 -23.26 61.70
CA ILE A 74 9.56 -22.05 61.94
C ILE A 74 10.13 -20.88 61.14
N GLU A 75 11.44 -20.65 61.19
CA GLU A 75 12.11 -19.59 60.44
C GLU A 75 11.86 -19.71 58.94
N HIS A 76 11.98 -20.92 58.39
CA HIS A 76 11.73 -21.18 56.98
C HIS A 76 10.27 -20.92 56.60
N SER A 77 9.31 -21.32 57.47
CA SER A 77 7.90 -21.02 57.25
C SER A 77 7.62 -19.51 57.26
N MET A 78 8.26 -18.76 58.17
CA MET A 78 8.11 -17.31 58.27
C MET A 78 8.62 -16.60 57.01
N ILE A 79 9.78 -17.00 56.49
CA ILE A 79 10.33 -16.48 55.24
C ILE A 79 9.40 -16.78 54.06
N ARG A 80 8.84 -17.98 54.01
CA ARG A 80 7.90 -18.34 52.94
C ARG A 80 6.62 -17.51 53.01
N TYR A 81 6.05 -17.33 54.20
CA TYR A 81 4.85 -16.51 54.37
C TYR A 81 5.10 -15.05 54.05
N SER A 82 6.23 -14.47 54.46
CA SER A 82 6.55 -13.08 54.12
C SER A 82 6.69 -12.89 52.60
N ARG A 83 7.31 -13.83 51.89
CA ARG A 83 7.37 -13.81 50.42
C ARG A 83 5.99 -13.88 49.78
N VAL A 84 5.12 -14.78 50.25
CA VAL A 84 3.75 -14.89 49.71
C VAL A 84 2.95 -13.60 49.92
N VAL A 85 3.11 -12.95 51.08
CA VAL A 85 2.46 -11.65 51.35
C VAL A 85 3.00 -10.57 50.40
N GLN A 86 4.30 -10.55 50.15
CA GLN A 86 4.91 -9.61 49.20
C GLN A 86 4.40 -9.86 47.78
N ASP A 87 4.41 -11.10 47.31
CA ASP A 87 3.92 -11.48 45.99
C ASP A 87 2.45 -11.06 45.80
N TYR A 88 1.63 -11.20 46.85
CA TYR A 88 0.23 -10.75 46.85
C TYR A 88 0.10 -9.23 46.74
N GLN A 89 0.93 -8.47 47.46
CA GLN A 89 0.95 -7.01 47.37
C GLN A 89 1.40 -6.53 45.97
N ASP A 90 2.45 -7.15 45.43
CA ASP A 90 2.96 -6.83 44.09
C ASP A 90 1.90 -7.12 43.02
N LEU A 91 1.21 -8.26 43.12
CA LEU A 91 0.12 -8.60 42.22
C LEU A 91 -1.05 -7.63 42.34
N THR A 92 -1.41 -7.22 43.56
CA THR A 92 -2.48 -6.24 43.81
C THR A 92 -2.14 -4.88 43.17
N ASN A 93 -0.89 -4.46 43.26
CA ASN A 93 -0.43 -3.23 42.62
C ASN A 93 -0.45 -3.34 41.09
N LEU A 94 -0.01 -4.47 40.53
CA LEU A 94 -0.04 -4.70 39.08
C LEU A 94 -1.46 -4.75 38.52
N LEU A 95 -2.40 -5.32 39.28
CA LEU A 95 -3.82 -5.40 38.95
C LEU A 95 -4.62 -4.19 39.45
N SER A 96 -3.97 -3.14 39.91
CA SER A 96 -4.65 -1.91 40.30
C SER A 96 -5.36 -1.27 39.11
N ASP A 97 -6.50 -0.64 39.38
CA ASP A 97 -7.30 0.03 38.35
C ASP A 97 -6.50 1.07 37.56
N SER A 98 -5.54 1.74 38.20
CA SER A 98 -4.65 2.70 37.55
C SER A 98 -3.72 2.04 36.52
N THR A 99 -3.13 0.89 36.88
CA THR A 99 -2.22 0.14 35.99
C THR A 99 -2.99 -0.47 34.83
N ILE A 100 -4.17 -1.05 35.11
CA ILE A 100 -5.07 -1.59 34.08
C ILE A 100 -5.53 -0.48 33.14
N SER A 101 -5.94 0.68 33.68
CA SER A 101 -6.40 1.82 32.86
C SER A 101 -5.29 2.34 31.95
N LYS A 102 -4.07 2.49 32.47
CA LYS A 102 -2.91 2.89 31.66
C LYS A 102 -2.62 1.89 30.53
N LYS A 103 -2.65 0.58 30.82
CA LYS A 103 -2.47 -0.45 29.81
C LYS A 103 -3.58 -0.45 28.75
N ARG A 104 -4.81 -0.16 29.16
CA ARG A 104 -5.95 -0.03 28.25
C ARG A 104 -5.79 1.18 27.32
N GLU A 105 -5.29 2.30 27.81
CA GLU A 105 -5.01 3.50 27.01
C GLU A 105 -3.89 3.23 25.99
N GLU A 106 -2.80 2.59 26.42
CA GLU A 106 -1.70 2.16 25.53
C GLU A 106 -2.23 1.26 24.41
N LEU A 107 -3.04 0.24 24.74
CA LEU A 107 -3.66 -0.65 23.75
C LEU A 107 -4.62 0.08 22.81
N THR A 108 -5.40 1.02 23.33
CA THR A 108 -6.34 1.80 22.52
C THR A 108 -5.61 2.66 21.49
N THR A 109 -4.49 3.25 21.88
CA THR A 109 -3.62 4.03 20.99
C THR A 109 -3.05 3.16 19.88
N ILE A 110 -2.53 1.98 20.20
CA ILE A 110 -2.02 1.01 19.23
C ILE A 110 -3.13 0.54 18.27
N LEU A 111 -4.33 0.31 18.78
CA LEU A 111 -5.47 -0.08 17.96
C LEU A 111 -5.88 1.02 16.98
N PHE A 112 -5.87 2.28 17.43
CA PHE A 112 -6.18 3.42 16.57
C PHE A 112 -5.16 3.59 15.44
N THR A 113 -3.86 3.49 15.75
CA THR A 113 -2.79 3.57 14.74
C THR A 113 -2.86 2.42 13.74
N ALA A 114 -3.10 1.19 14.22
CA ALA A 114 -3.29 0.04 13.35
C ALA A 114 -4.50 0.21 12.42
N LYS A 115 -5.63 0.71 12.93
CA LYS A 115 -6.83 0.98 12.13
C LYS A 115 -6.57 2.04 11.05
N LYS A 116 -5.82 3.09 11.38
CA LYS A 116 -5.40 4.11 10.40
C LYS A 116 -4.56 3.49 9.27
N CYS A 117 -3.57 2.66 9.61
CA CYS A 117 -2.73 1.98 8.63
C CYS A 117 -3.55 1.04 7.71
N ILE A 118 -4.51 0.29 8.28
CA ILE A 118 -5.42 -0.57 7.50
C ILE A 118 -6.25 0.25 6.49
N ASN A 119 -6.75 1.42 6.90
CA ASN A 119 -7.49 2.30 6.00
C ASN A 119 -6.62 2.82 4.85
N GLU A 120 -5.39 3.23 5.14
CA GLU A 120 -4.44 3.69 4.11
C GLU A 120 -4.10 2.58 3.11
N LEU A 121 -3.83 1.36 3.60
CA LEU A 121 -3.59 0.19 2.75
C LEU A 121 -4.82 -0.17 1.91
N SER A 122 -6.03 -0.05 2.48
CA SER A 122 -7.27 -0.29 1.75
C SER A 122 -7.48 0.73 0.62
N LYS A 123 -7.13 2.00 0.85
CA LYS A 123 -7.16 3.03 -0.20
C LYS A 123 -6.15 2.71 -1.31
N LYS A 124 -4.91 2.34 -0.94
CA LYS A 124 -3.87 1.96 -1.91
C LYS A 124 -4.27 0.73 -2.73
N LYS A 125 -4.95 -0.24 -2.12
CA LYS A 125 -5.49 -1.40 -2.85
C LYS A 125 -6.50 -0.98 -3.93
N LYS A 126 -7.41 -0.06 -3.61
CA LYS A 126 -8.37 0.47 -4.60
C LYS A 126 -7.66 1.21 -5.74
N GLU A 127 -6.67 2.04 -5.43
CA GLU A 127 -5.86 2.73 -6.45
C GLU A 127 -5.19 1.71 -7.41
N ILE A 128 -4.68 0.59 -6.89
CA ILE A 128 -4.10 -0.50 -7.72
C ILE A 128 -5.19 -1.20 -8.56
N GLU A 129 -6.36 -1.47 -7.99
CA GLU A 129 -7.49 -2.05 -8.73
C GLU A 129 -7.93 -1.13 -9.87
N GLU A 130 -7.98 0.18 -9.65
CA GLU A 130 -8.26 1.19 -10.68
C GLU A 130 -7.18 1.18 -11.78
N ILE A 131 -5.90 1.22 -11.41
CA ILE A 131 -4.78 1.14 -12.37
C ILE A 131 -4.88 -0.15 -13.20
N ASN A 132 -5.15 -1.28 -12.57
CA ASN A 132 -5.28 -2.56 -13.28
C ASN A 132 -6.50 -2.58 -14.21
N ASN A 133 -7.62 -1.95 -13.82
CA ASN A 133 -8.77 -1.77 -14.70
C ASN A 133 -8.41 -0.89 -15.92
N TYR A 134 -7.70 0.22 -15.72
CA TYR A 134 -7.21 1.04 -16.83
C TYR A 134 -6.30 0.22 -17.74
N ILE A 135 -5.31 -0.50 -17.20
CA ILE A 135 -4.42 -1.36 -17.99
C ILE A 135 -5.20 -2.41 -18.78
N GLY A 136 -6.22 -3.04 -18.17
CA GLY A 136 -7.09 -3.99 -18.85
C GLY A 136 -7.89 -3.37 -20.00
N ASN A 137 -8.28 -2.10 -19.89
CA ASN A 137 -8.93 -1.37 -20.99
C ASN A 137 -7.95 -0.98 -22.10
N PHE A 138 -6.65 -0.91 -21.80
CA PHE A 138 -5.58 -0.62 -22.77
C PHE A 138 -4.98 -1.89 -23.41
N SER A 139 -5.41 -3.09 -23.01
CA SER A 139 -5.04 -4.33 -23.71
C SER A 139 -6.02 -4.64 -24.85
N GLY A 140 -5.85 -3.95 -25.98
CA GLY A 140 -6.66 -4.16 -27.20
C GLY A 140 -6.52 -3.03 -28.22
N GLU A 141 -7.26 -3.13 -29.31
CA GLU A 141 -7.44 -2.00 -30.24
C GLU A 141 -8.30 -0.94 -29.56
N VAL A 142 -7.71 0.25 -29.35
CA VAL A 142 -8.43 1.41 -28.83
C VAL A 142 -8.73 2.34 -29.98
N LYS A 143 -10.02 2.65 -30.16
CA LYS A 143 -10.46 3.70 -31.07
C LYS A 143 -10.23 5.04 -30.40
N VAL A 144 -9.28 5.80 -30.92
CA VAL A 144 -9.01 7.18 -30.49
C VAL A 144 -9.67 8.09 -31.51
N GLU A 145 -10.55 8.96 -31.05
CA GLU A 145 -11.29 9.91 -31.87
C GLU A 145 -10.71 11.31 -31.65
N PHE A 146 -10.49 12.04 -32.74
CA PHE A 146 -9.95 13.39 -32.75
C PHE A 146 -10.88 14.31 -33.53
N LYS A 147 -11.06 15.53 -33.02
CA LYS A 147 -11.60 16.64 -33.81
C LYS A 147 -10.50 17.30 -34.65
N GLU A 148 -10.89 18.04 -35.68
CA GLU A 148 -9.98 18.77 -36.58
C GLU A 148 -8.95 19.62 -35.79
N ASP A 149 -9.42 20.36 -34.78
CA ASP A 149 -8.59 21.22 -33.93
C ASP A 149 -7.60 20.42 -33.07
N GLU A 150 -7.98 19.22 -32.65
CA GLU A 150 -7.15 18.33 -31.83
C GLU A 150 -6.05 17.68 -32.67
N LEU A 151 -6.32 17.37 -33.94
CA LEU A 151 -5.32 16.89 -34.88
C LEU A 151 -4.24 17.94 -35.12
N ILE A 152 -4.63 19.19 -35.37
CA ILE A 152 -3.69 20.30 -35.57
C ILE A 152 -2.85 20.50 -34.31
N LYS A 153 -3.47 20.40 -33.13
CA LYS A 153 -2.77 20.52 -31.85
C LYS A 153 -1.77 19.40 -31.58
N HIS A 154 -2.10 18.15 -31.93
CA HIS A 154 -1.25 16.98 -31.63
C HIS A 154 -0.21 16.68 -32.71
N PHE A 155 -0.50 16.97 -33.98
CA PHE A 155 0.34 16.61 -35.12
C PHE A 155 0.91 17.82 -35.88
N GLY A 156 0.49 19.05 -35.57
CA GLY A 156 1.03 20.28 -36.16
C GLY A 156 0.92 20.29 -37.69
N ASP A 157 2.01 20.62 -38.38
CA ASP A 157 2.09 20.67 -39.85
C ASP A 157 1.85 19.31 -40.53
N TYR A 158 1.88 18.20 -39.77
CA TYR A 158 1.58 16.87 -40.28
C TYR A 158 0.10 16.50 -40.13
N ALA A 159 -0.71 17.33 -39.49
CA ALA A 159 -2.12 17.04 -39.24
C ALA A 159 -2.88 16.71 -40.53
N ASP A 160 -2.65 17.45 -41.61
CA ASP A 160 -3.35 17.22 -42.88
C ASP A 160 -2.93 15.91 -43.57
N LYS A 161 -1.65 15.53 -43.46
CA LYS A 161 -1.16 14.22 -43.94
C LYS A 161 -1.68 13.07 -43.08
N VAL A 162 -1.86 13.31 -41.79
CA VAL A 162 -2.40 12.32 -40.85
C VAL A 162 -3.90 12.14 -41.08
N LYS A 163 -4.66 13.21 -41.38
CA LYS A 163 -6.09 13.13 -41.75
C LYS A 163 -6.35 12.15 -42.89
N GLU A 164 -5.51 12.18 -43.93
CA GLU A 164 -5.62 11.25 -45.09
C GLU A 164 -5.50 9.77 -44.70
N SER A 165 -4.84 9.48 -43.56
CA SER A 165 -4.63 8.12 -43.07
C SER A 165 -5.65 7.69 -42.00
N LEU A 166 -6.57 8.57 -41.62
CA LEU A 166 -7.58 8.32 -40.56
C LEU A 166 -8.95 8.01 -41.15
N ILE A 167 -9.77 7.28 -40.39
CA ILE A 167 -11.16 7.01 -40.77
C ILE A 167 -12.00 8.22 -40.38
N GLN A 168 -12.39 9.03 -41.37
CA GLN A 168 -13.30 10.15 -41.18
C GLN A 168 -14.75 9.66 -41.04
N THR A 169 -15.43 10.11 -39.99
CA THR A 169 -16.86 9.93 -39.79
C THR A 169 -17.51 11.29 -39.57
N GLY A 170 -18.51 11.64 -40.38
CA GLY A 170 -19.11 12.99 -40.43
C GLY A 170 -18.65 13.82 -41.63
N THR A 171 -19.29 14.97 -41.86
CA THR A 171 -18.94 15.92 -42.94
C THR A 171 -19.08 17.36 -42.42
N GLY A 172 -18.15 18.26 -42.80
CA GLY A 172 -18.11 19.66 -42.33
C GLY A 172 -17.44 19.82 -40.95
N ASP A 173 -17.85 20.84 -40.19
CA ASP A 173 -17.28 21.21 -38.88
C ASP A 173 -17.42 20.11 -37.79
N ASP A 174 -18.26 19.11 -38.01
CA ASP A 174 -18.47 17.96 -37.13
C ASP A 174 -17.66 16.71 -37.54
N ALA A 175 -16.67 16.85 -38.42
CA ALA A 175 -15.81 15.73 -38.82
C ALA A 175 -15.02 15.17 -37.63
N VAL A 176 -15.23 13.88 -37.34
CA VAL A 176 -14.49 13.13 -36.32
C VAL A 176 -13.57 12.15 -37.04
N TYR A 177 -12.27 12.25 -36.76
CA TYR A 177 -11.25 11.37 -37.32
C TYR A 177 -10.89 10.31 -36.29
N SER A 178 -10.95 9.05 -36.70
CA SER A 178 -10.69 7.92 -35.80
C SER A 178 -9.45 7.13 -36.19
N LEU A 179 -8.61 6.88 -35.19
CA LEU A 179 -7.44 6.01 -35.25
C LEU A 179 -7.73 4.75 -34.44
N ASN A 180 -7.67 3.59 -35.07
CA ASN A 180 -7.59 2.33 -34.35
C ASN A 180 -6.13 2.09 -34.00
N ALA A 181 -5.75 2.43 -32.77
CA ALA A 181 -4.40 2.22 -32.28
C ALA A 181 -4.32 0.90 -31.50
N ASP A 182 -3.40 0.02 -31.89
CA ASP A 182 -3.02 -1.11 -31.06
C ASP A 182 -2.09 -0.63 -29.95
N VAL A 183 -2.67 -0.41 -28.76
CA VAL A 183 -1.97 0.02 -27.54
C VAL A 183 -1.52 -1.15 -26.67
N SER A 184 -1.55 -2.37 -27.22
CA SER A 184 -1.12 -3.58 -26.51
C SER A 184 0.38 -3.58 -26.15
N ARG A 185 1.19 -2.72 -26.77
CA ARG A 185 2.63 -2.61 -26.50
C ARG A 185 2.93 -1.64 -25.38
N PRO A 186 3.81 -1.98 -24.43
CA PRO A 186 4.18 -1.08 -23.35
C PRO A 186 4.94 0.15 -23.90
N VAL A 187 4.69 1.32 -23.32
CA VAL A 187 5.27 2.61 -23.73
C VAL A 187 6.79 2.59 -23.94
N PRO A 188 7.60 1.92 -23.09
CA PRO A 188 9.05 1.84 -23.32
C PRO A 188 9.44 1.18 -24.64
N GLU A 189 8.69 0.17 -25.10
CA GLU A 189 8.95 -0.51 -26.37
C GLU A 189 8.56 0.37 -27.56
N LEU A 190 7.47 1.13 -27.45
CA LEU A 190 7.04 2.10 -28.47
C LEU A 190 8.08 3.20 -28.66
N VAL A 191 8.68 3.71 -27.58
CA VAL A 191 9.76 4.70 -27.65
C VAL A 191 11.00 4.15 -28.35
N GLN A 192 11.38 2.90 -28.06
CA GLN A 192 12.51 2.26 -28.74
C GLN A 192 12.25 2.06 -30.23
N LEU A 193 11.04 1.64 -30.58
CA LEU A 193 10.64 1.48 -31.98
C LEU A 193 10.64 2.81 -32.73
N GLN A 194 10.12 3.88 -32.12
CA GLN A 194 10.13 5.23 -32.69
C GLN A 194 11.56 5.69 -32.97
N GLN A 195 12.49 5.50 -32.03
CA GLN A 195 13.89 5.86 -32.23
C GLN A 195 14.55 5.05 -33.36
N HIS A 196 14.21 3.76 -33.49
CA HIS A 196 14.73 2.94 -34.57
C HIS A 196 14.20 3.40 -35.94
N LEU A 197 12.89 3.61 -36.04
CA LEU A 197 12.25 4.12 -37.27
C LEU A 197 12.79 5.49 -37.66
N GLN A 198 13.01 6.39 -36.69
CA GLN A 198 13.61 7.70 -36.96
C GLN A 198 15.00 7.58 -37.59
N ARG A 199 15.85 6.69 -37.07
CA ARG A 199 17.17 6.44 -37.68
C ARG A 199 17.05 5.92 -39.11
N SER A 200 16.12 5.01 -39.37
CA SER A 200 15.89 4.52 -40.73
C SER A 200 15.37 5.61 -41.67
N VAL A 201 14.49 6.50 -41.19
CA VAL A 201 14.04 7.67 -41.97
C VAL A 201 15.21 8.59 -42.29
N ASP A 202 16.09 8.86 -41.33
CA ASP A 202 17.27 9.71 -41.53
C ASP A 202 18.24 9.08 -42.54
N GLU A 203 18.46 7.76 -42.47
CA GLU A 203 19.25 6.98 -43.44
C GLU A 203 18.65 7.04 -44.85
N TYR A 204 17.34 6.82 -45.00
CA TYR A 204 16.68 6.93 -46.30
C TYR A 204 16.73 8.36 -46.84
N THR A 205 16.60 9.38 -46.00
CA THR A 205 16.69 10.78 -46.41
C THR A 205 18.09 11.11 -46.95
N LEU A 206 19.14 10.61 -46.30
CA LEU A 206 20.51 10.74 -46.79
C LEU A 206 20.72 9.99 -48.12
N SER A 207 20.16 8.78 -48.23
CA SER A 207 20.22 7.99 -49.45
C SER A 207 19.53 8.69 -50.63
N ILE A 208 18.34 9.26 -50.40
CA ILE A 208 17.59 10.03 -51.40
C ILE A 208 18.41 11.24 -51.86
N LYS A 209 19.00 12.02 -50.92
CA LYS A 209 19.84 13.17 -51.28
C LYS A 209 21.04 12.77 -52.14
N ALA A 210 21.75 11.71 -51.76
CA ALA A 210 22.88 11.20 -52.54
C ALA A 210 22.43 10.73 -53.95
N LEU A 211 21.26 10.10 -54.05
CA LEU A 211 20.68 9.69 -55.32
C LEU A 211 20.28 10.90 -56.19
N THR A 212 19.70 11.94 -55.59
CA THR A 212 19.36 13.19 -56.26
C THR A 212 20.60 13.89 -56.80
N GLU A 213 21.69 13.95 -56.03
CA GLU A 213 22.97 14.52 -56.50
C GLU A 213 23.59 13.69 -57.63
N SER A 214 23.56 12.37 -57.52
CA SER A 214 24.01 11.47 -58.59
C SER A 214 23.17 11.63 -59.86
N TYR A 215 21.85 11.81 -59.73
CA TYR A 215 20.96 12.08 -60.85
C TYR A 215 21.27 13.42 -61.50
N LYS A 216 21.45 14.50 -60.72
CA LYS A 216 21.87 15.82 -61.22
C LYS A 216 23.19 15.73 -62.00
N GLU A 217 24.16 14.98 -61.50
CA GLU A 217 25.44 14.77 -62.19
C GLU A 217 25.28 14.01 -63.52
N LYS A 218 24.42 12.98 -63.55
CA LYS A 218 24.11 12.22 -64.77
C LYS A 218 23.36 13.08 -65.80
N VAL A 219 22.41 13.92 -65.36
CA VAL A 219 21.71 14.88 -66.23
C VAL A 219 22.69 15.91 -66.80
N ALA A 220 23.62 16.42 -65.99
CA ALA A 220 24.66 17.33 -66.47
C ALA A 220 25.56 16.69 -67.54
N LYS A 221 26.00 15.44 -67.32
CA LYS A 221 26.76 14.67 -68.31
C LYS A 221 25.95 14.41 -69.58
N PHE A 222 24.67 14.06 -69.45
CA PHE A 222 23.77 13.84 -70.58
C PHE A 222 23.55 15.11 -71.42
N ASN A 223 23.36 16.26 -70.76
CA ASN A 223 23.24 17.56 -71.43
C ASN A 223 24.54 17.97 -72.15
N ALA A 224 25.71 17.65 -71.58
CA ALA A 224 26.98 17.86 -72.26
C ALA A 224 27.13 16.99 -73.52
N ILE A 225 26.68 15.74 -73.47
CA ILE A 225 26.66 14.83 -74.63
C ILE A 225 25.67 15.34 -75.70
N LYS A 226 24.46 15.76 -75.31
CA LYS A 226 23.49 16.39 -76.23
C LYS A 226 24.12 17.58 -76.99
N ARG A 227 24.83 18.45 -76.26
CA ARG A 227 25.54 19.61 -76.83
C ARG A 227 26.65 19.21 -77.82
N ILE A 228 27.34 18.10 -77.58
CA ILE A 228 28.36 17.55 -78.51
C ILE A 228 27.73 16.93 -79.76
N MET A 229 26.56 16.29 -79.62
CA MET A 229 25.86 15.63 -80.73
C MET A 229 25.08 16.60 -81.64
N GLY A 230 25.09 17.91 -81.35
CA GLY A 230 24.43 18.92 -82.19
C GLY A 230 22.90 18.80 -82.20
N ILE A 231 22.32 18.11 -81.20
CA ILE A 231 20.89 18.10 -80.97
C ILE A 231 20.58 19.36 -80.15
N GLU A 232 20.40 20.47 -80.84
CA GLU A 232 19.83 21.69 -80.26
C GLU A 232 18.33 21.45 -80.10
N ASP A 233 17.92 21.09 -78.88
CA ASP A 233 16.55 21.38 -78.47
C ASP A 233 16.45 22.91 -78.42
N GLU A 234 15.45 23.49 -79.11
CA GLU A 234 15.08 24.91 -79.00
C GLU A 234 15.07 25.35 -77.53
N PRO A 235 15.43 26.61 -77.22
CA PRO A 235 15.50 27.06 -75.85
C PRO A 235 14.12 26.92 -75.22
N MET A 236 13.97 25.94 -74.33
CA MET A 236 12.99 26.05 -73.26
C MET A 236 13.31 27.37 -72.56
N ALA A 237 12.33 28.27 -72.64
CA ALA A 237 12.35 29.57 -72.02
C ALA A 237 12.93 29.51 -70.62
N ASP A 238 13.65 30.56 -70.24
CA ASP A 238 14.00 30.86 -68.86
C ASP A 238 12.79 30.55 -67.96
N ALA A 239 12.94 29.50 -67.16
CA ALA A 239 12.04 29.18 -66.06
C ALA A 239 12.88 29.02 -64.79
N ASP A 240 13.71 30.03 -64.51
CA ASP A 240 13.94 30.46 -63.13
C ASP A 240 12.75 31.34 -62.70
N GLN A 241 11.55 30.74 -62.67
CA GLN A 241 10.44 31.17 -61.82
C GLN A 241 9.34 30.12 -61.81
N GLN A 242 8.91 29.78 -60.58
CA GLN A 242 7.76 28.95 -60.18
C GLN A 242 7.96 27.42 -60.19
N VAL A 243 8.53 26.93 -59.09
CA VAL A 243 7.93 25.80 -58.35
C VAL A 243 7.41 26.35 -57.03
N ASP A 244 6.48 27.31 -57.12
CA ASP A 244 5.35 27.36 -56.21
C ASP A 244 4.21 26.68 -56.98
N ASP A 245 3.61 25.67 -56.36
CA ASP A 245 2.37 24.96 -56.74
C ASP A 245 2.31 24.28 -58.13
N VAL A 246 2.58 22.97 -58.15
CA VAL A 246 1.89 22.06 -59.09
C VAL A 246 0.93 21.20 -58.30
N GLU A 247 -0.28 21.71 -58.24
CA GLU A 247 -1.53 20.99 -58.15
C GLU A 247 -1.53 19.84 -59.19
N LEU A 248 -1.62 18.61 -58.72
CA LEU A 248 -1.99 17.46 -59.55
C LEU A 248 -3.51 17.52 -59.76
N VAL A 249 -3.96 18.41 -60.64
CA VAL A 249 -5.32 18.34 -61.16
C VAL A 249 -5.37 17.22 -62.19
N GLY A 250 -6.29 16.29 -61.92
CA GLY A 250 -6.61 15.18 -62.77
C GLY A 250 -7.08 15.61 -64.16
N ILE A 251 -6.90 14.66 -65.06
CA ILE A 251 -7.37 14.63 -66.43
C ILE A 251 -8.88 14.93 -66.46
N ASN A 252 -9.28 15.97 -67.20
CA ASN A 252 -10.64 16.08 -67.74
C ASN A 252 -10.74 15.13 -68.93
N ASP A 253 -11.69 14.20 -68.86
CA ASP A 253 -12.40 13.74 -70.05
C ASP A 253 -13.85 14.16 -69.87
N ASP A 254 -14.26 15.06 -70.77
CA ASP A 254 -15.58 15.33 -71.32
C ASP A 254 -16.80 14.65 -70.66
N ASP A 255 -17.77 15.45 -70.24
CA ASP A 255 -19.05 15.41 -70.94
C ASP A 255 -19.88 16.69 -70.72
N GLU A 256 -20.41 17.15 -71.85
CA GLU A 256 -21.36 18.24 -72.02
C GLU A 256 -22.61 18.05 -71.14
N GLN A 257 -23.14 19.13 -70.56
CA GLN A 257 -24.34 19.80 -71.07
C GLN A 257 -24.85 20.89 -70.13
N VAL A 258 -25.18 22.00 -70.78
CA VAL A 258 -25.95 23.16 -70.35
C VAL A 258 -27.32 22.73 -69.82
N ILE A 259 -27.73 23.19 -68.62
CA ILE A 259 -29.09 23.71 -68.39
C ILE A 259 -29.06 24.83 -67.34
N GLU A 260 -29.60 25.99 -67.73
CA GLU A 260 -30.00 27.13 -66.91
C GLU A 260 -31.00 26.76 -65.79
N SER A 261 -30.89 27.46 -64.66
CA SER A 261 -31.98 28.04 -63.83
C SER A 261 -31.29 28.61 -62.58
N GLY A 262 -31.39 29.87 -62.17
CA GLY A 262 -32.54 30.76 -62.19
C GLY A 262 -32.98 31.01 -60.74
N SER A 263 -33.07 32.29 -60.35
CA SER A 263 -33.53 32.89 -59.08
C SER A 263 -32.51 32.92 -57.92
N ASP A 264 -32.04 34.07 -57.43
CA ASP A 264 -32.67 35.33 -56.94
C ASP A 264 -33.02 35.28 -55.44
N LEU A 265 -32.60 36.36 -54.76
CA LEU A 265 -33.07 36.96 -53.49
C LEU A 265 -32.32 36.62 -52.19
N ASP A 266 -31.53 37.62 -51.76
CA ASP A 266 -31.73 38.45 -50.55
C ASP A 266 -32.40 37.78 -49.34
N ASP A 267 -31.75 37.83 -48.16
CA ASP A 267 -32.20 38.78 -47.13
C ASP A 267 -31.24 38.89 -45.94
N GLU A 268 -31.11 40.12 -45.48
CA GLU A 268 -30.49 40.55 -44.24
C GLU A 268 -31.12 39.87 -43.00
N LYS A 269 -30.33 39.64 -41.94
CA LYS A 269 -30.60 40.32 -40.66
C LYS A 269 -29.47 40.23 -39.64
N VAL A 270 -28.98 41.42 -39.32
CA VAL A 270 -28.31 41.80 -38.08
C VAL A 270 -29.29 41.70 -36.90
N THR A 271 -28.84 41.20 -35.75
CA THR A 271 -29.10 41.86 -34.46
C THR A 271 -27.98 41.53 -33.48
N GLU A 272 -27.18 42.55 -33.19
CA GLU A 272 -26.50 42.75 -31.92
C GLU A 272 -27.54 42.82 -30.78
N THR A 273 -27.19 42.30 -29.60
CA THR A 273 -27.49 42.98 -28.35
C THR A 273 -26.31 42.84 -27.40
N SER A 274 -25.69 43.99 -27.16
CA SER A 274 -24.67 44.31 -26.19
C SER A 274 -25.14 44.16 -24.74
N GLY A 275 -24.14 44.07 -23.86
CA GLY A 275 -24.14 44.69 -22.53
C GLY A 275 -24.75 43.83 -21.41
N GLU A 276 -24.31 43.93 -20.17
CA GLU A 276 -23.34 44.83 -19.53
C GLU A 276 -23.30 44.40 -18.05
N GLY A 277 -22.19 44.72 -17.36
CA GLY A 277 -22.15 44.96 -15.92
C GLY A 277 -22.07 43.71 -15.05
N ASP A 278 -20.91 43.40 -14.48
CA ASP A 278 -20.35 44.00 -13.25
C ASP A 278 -21.14 43.57 -12.01
N ASP A 279 -20.47 42.86 -11.10
CA ASP A 279 -20.20 43.45 -9.79
C ASP A 279 -19.20 42.60 -9.00
N ASP A 280 -18.15 43.32 -8.59
CA ASP A 280 -17.21 42.98 -7.54
C ASP A 280 -17.88 42.54 -6.24
N ILE A 281 -17.17 41.78 -5.40
CA ILE A 281 -16.94 42.16 -3.99
C ILE A 281 -15.97 41.19 -3.27
N ALA A 282 -14.88 41.79 -2.78
CA ALA A 282 -14.16 41.61 -1.50
C ALA A 282 -14.01 40.18 -0.92
N GLY A 283 -12.82 39.70 -0.50
CA GLY A 283 -11.75 40.41 0.19
C GLY A 283 -12.11 40.66 1.65
N ASP A 284 -11.79 39.76 2.57
CA ASP A 284 -11.01 40.08 3.78
C ASP A 284 -10.75 38.85 4.69
N SER A 285 -9.57 38.90 5.34
CA SER A 285 -9.20 38.40 6.69
C SER A 285 -9.36 36.89 6.99
N ASP A 286 -8.40 36.12 7.53
CA ASP A 286 -7.31 36.37 8.50
C ASP A 286 -5.98 35.69 8.10
#